data_AF-A0A357C3P1-F1
#
_entry.id   AF-A0A357C3P1-F1
#
_cell.length_a   1.000
_cell.length_b   1.000
_cell.length_c   1.000
_cell.angle_alpha   90.00
_cell.angle_beta   90.00
_cell.angle_gamma   90.00
#
_symmetry.space_group_name_H-M   'P 1'
#
loop_
_entity.id
_entity.type
_entity.pdbx_description
1 polymer ?
#
loop_
_entity_poly.entity_id
_entity_poly.type
_entity_poly.pdbx_seq_one_letter_code
_entity_poly.pdbx_strand_id
1 'polypeptide(L)'
;MAWHEDASYGDRLIRCEKKAAEIRKLLFGSILLAKDILKDELEQKPAGIEILKTIEGLKEDFVNNSLTDRFEKLEDLLDVINKRAKGIFLLMEYISKNKQDK
;
A
#
# COMPACT_ATOMS: atom_id res chain seq x y z
N MET A 1 10.63 -35.41 -18.74
CA MET A 1 10.46 -35.00 -17.33
C MET A 1 10.30 -33.48 -17.23
N ALA A 2 9.32 -32.88 -17.91
CA ALA A 2 9.08 -31.42 -17.89
C ALA A 2 7.80 -31.00 -17.13
N TRP A 3 6.96 -31.97 -16.76
CA TRP A 3 5.63 -31.73 -16.18
C TRP A 3 5.65 -31.41 -14.67
N HIS A 4 6.81 -31.58 -14.01
CA HIS A 4 6.95 -31.31 -12.57
C HIS A 4 7.46 -29.90 -12.25
N GLU A 5 8.16 -29.23 -13.18
CA GLU A 5 8.67 -27.87 -12.94
C GLU A 5 7.58 -26.81 -13.13
N ASP A 6 6.75 -26.93 -14.16
CA ASP A 6 5.69 -25.93 -14.46
C ASP A 6 4.60 -25.86 -13.38
N ALA A 7 4.22 -27.00 -12.79
CA ALA A 7 3.26 -27.03 -11.68
C ALA A 7 3.82 -26.33 -10.42
N SER A 8 5.12 -26.50 -10.15
CA SER A 8 5.81 -25.85 -9.03
C SER A 8 5.91 -24.33 -9.22
N TYR A 9 6.16 -23.86 -10.46
CA TYR A 9 6.19 -22.43 -10.77
C TYR A 9 4.81 -21.77 -10.67
N GLY A 10 3.76 -22.42 -11.19
CA GLY A 10 2.38 -21.95 -11.05
C GLY A 10 1.96 -21.76 -9.59
N ASP A 11 2.32 -22.74 -8.74
CA ASP A 11 2.06 -22.68 -7.30
C ASP A 11 2.87 -21.58 -6.58
N ARG A 12 4.10 -21.31 -7.02
CA ARG A 12 4.91 -20.21 -6.48
C ARG A 12 4.33 -18.85 -6.82
N LEU A 13 3.90 -18.65 -8.07
CA LEU A 13 3.31 -17.39 -8.52
C LEU A 13 2.01 -17.09 -7.77
N ILE A 14 1.14 -18.08 -7.61
CA ILE A 14 -0.10 -17.96 -6.82
C ILE A 14 0.20 -17.57 -5.36
N ARG A 15 1.24 -18.14 -4.75
CA ARG A 15 1.67 -17.74 -3.40
C ARG A 15 2.17 -16.30 -3.35
N CYS A 16 2.89 -15.83 -4.37
CA CYS A 16 3.34 -14.44 -4.46
C CYS A 16 2.15 -13.48 -4.60
N GLU A 17 1.19 -13.78 -5.49
CA GLU A 17 -0.04 -12.99 -5.65
C GLU A 17 -0.82 -12.87 -4.34
N LYS A 18 -1.01 -13.99 -3.62
CA LYS A 18 -1.68 -13.99 -2.30
C LYS A 18 -0.96 -13.11 -1.28
N LYS A 19 0.37 -13.26 -1.16
CA LYS A 19 1.18 -12.44 -0.26
C LYS A 19 1.11 -10.95 -0.62
N ALA A 20 1.21 -10.61 -1.90
CA ALA A 20 1.07 -9.23 -2.36
C ALA A 20 -0.32 -8.67 -2.00
N ALA A 21 -1.39 -9.42 -2.25
CA ALA A 21 -2.74 -9.02 -1.88
C ALA A 21 -2.92 -8.83 -0.36
N GLU A 22 -2.30 -9.68 0.47
CA GLU A 22 -2.28 -9.53 1.93
C GLU A 22 -1.54 -8.28 2.37
N ILE A 23 -0.31 -8.06 1.86
CA ILE A 23 0.49 -6.86 2.15
C ILE A 23 -0.28 -5.60 1.76
N ARG A 24 -0.90 -5.59 0.58
CA ARG A 24 -1.73 -4.47 0.11
C ARG A 24 -2.86 -4.14 1.08
N LYS A 25 -3.54 -5.15 1.61
CA LYS A 25 -4.62 -5.00 2.61
C LYS A 25 -4.08 -4.48 3.94
N LEU A 26 -2.95 -5.00 4.41
CA LEU A 26 -2.30 -4.54 5.63
C LEU A 26 -1.91 -3.07 5.52
N LEU A 27 -1.26 -2.66 4.42
CA LEU A 27 -0.90 -1.26 4.19
C LEU A 27 -2.13 -0.35 4.15
N PHE A 28 -3.23 -0.82 3.56
CA PHE A 28 -4.50 -0.07 3.58
C PHE A 28 -5.04 0.13 4.99
N GLY A 29 -5.10 -0.95 5.77
CA GLY A 29 -5.53 -0.90 7.16
C GLY A 29 -4.66 0.05 7.99
N SER A 30 -3.34 0.00 7.81
CA SER A 30 -2.40 0.90 8.47
C SER A 30 -2.65 2.37 8.11
N ILE A 31 -2.91 2.67 6.83
CA ILE A 31 -3.24 4.04 6.39
C ILE A 31 -4.55 4.53 7.03
N LEU A 32 -5.58 3.69 7.08
CA LEU A 32 -6.85 4.04 7.71
C LEU A 32 -6.67 4.32 9.21
N LEU A 33 -6.00 3.41 9.92
CA LEU A 33 -5.73 3.57 11.35
C LEU A 33 -4.92 4.82 11.63
N ALA A 34 -3.86 5.07 10.85
CA ALA A 34 -3.00 6.21 11.06
C ALA A 34 -3.72 7.53 10.74
N LYS A 35 -4.59 7.56 9.73
CA LYS A 35 -5.46 8.70 9.46
C LYS A 35 -6.34 9.00 10.67
N ASP A 36 -7.02 7.99 11.21
CA ASP A 36 -7.99 8.20 12.29
C ASP A 36 -7.31 8.60 13.60
N ILE A 37 -6.14 8.00 13.92
CA ILE A 37 -5.37 8.33 15.13
C ILE A 37 -4.80 9.75 15.07
N LEU A 38 -4.36 10.20 13.89
CA LEU A 38 -3.60 11.46 13.74
C LEU A 38 -4.41 12.59 13.12
N LYS A 39 -5.71 12.38 12.85
CA LYS A 39 -6.56 13.33 12.12
C LYS A 39 -6.46 14.74 12.70
N ASP A 40 -6.69 14.86 14.01
CA ASP A 40 -6.71 16.15 14.71
C ASP A 40 -5.34 16.84 14.69
N GLU A 41 -4.24 16.08 14.71
CA GLU A 41 -2.88 16.63 14.62
C GLU A 41 -2.56 17.08 13.18
N LEU A 42 -2.99 16.31 12.19
CA LEU A 42 -2.74 16.58 10.77
C LEU A 42 -3.53 17.81 10.29
N GLU A 43 -4.74 18.03 10.79
CA GLU A 43 -5.57 19.18 10.40
C GLU A 43 -5.05 20.53 10.94
N GLN A 44 -4.15 20.52 11.93
CA GLN A 44 -3.62 21.75 12.56
C GLN A 44 -2.59 22.50 11.72
N LYS A 45 -1.87 21.81 10.82
CA LYS A 45 -0.78 22.40 10.04
C LYS A 45 -1.01 22.19 8.55
N PRO A 46 -0.66 23.17 7.69
CA PRO A 46 -0.76 23.00 6.22
C PRO A 46 -0.09 21.74 5.70
N ALA A 47 1.11 21.41 6.22
CA ALA A 47 1.83 20.19 5.86
C ALA A 47 1.08 18.90 6.27
N GLY A 48 0.33 18.92 7.38
CA GLY A 48 -0.49 17.77 7.78
C GLY A 48 -1.74 17.60 6.90
N ILE A 49 -2.32 18.71 6.43
CA ILE A 49 -3.42 18.70 5.45
C ILE A 49 -2.96 18.11 4.11
N GLU A 50 -1.74 18.41 3.67
CA GLU A 50 -1.16 17.78 2.47
C GLU A 50 -1.01 16.26 2.65
N ILE A 51 -0.52 15.82 3.81
CA ILE A 51 -0.44 14.39 4.14
C ILE A 51 -1.83 13.74 4.15
N LEU A 52 -2.87 14.41 4.68
CA LEU A 52 -4.24 13.91 4.63
C LEU A 52 -4.76 13.76 3.19
N LYS A 53 -4.47 14.72 2.30
CA LYS A 53 -4.82 14.62 0.88
C LYS A 53 -4.10 13.46 0.21
N THR A 54 -2.81 13.27 0.49
CA THR A 54 -2.05 12.12 -0.01
C THR A 54 -2.63 10.81 0.49
N ILE A 55 -2.96 10.71 1.77
CA ILE A 55 -3.61 9.54 2.37
C ILE A 55 -4.94 9.23 1.66
N GLU A 56 -5.75 10.24 1.37
CA GLU A 56 -7.04 10.02 0.72
C GLU A 56 -6.89 9.49 -0.71
N GLY A 57 -5.95 10.04 -1.49
CA GLY A 57 -5.64 9.53 -2.82
C GLY A 57 -5.18 8.07 -2.82
N LEU A 58 -4.45 7.64 -1.79
CA LEU A 58 -4.00 6.25 -1.65
C LEU A 58 -5.13 5.26 -1.35
N LYS A 59 -6.29 5.75 -0.87
CA LYS A 59 -7.48 4.93 -0.68
C LYS A 59 -8.24 4.70 -1.98
N GLU A 60 -8.15 5.65 -2.90
CA GLU A 60 -8.78 5.60 -4.22
C GLU A 60 -7.98 4.73 -5.20
N ASP A 61 -6.72 4.40 -4.89
CA ASP A 61 -5.95 3.42 -5.64
C ASP A 61 -6.49 1.99 -5.38
N PHE A 62 -7.23 1.47 -6.36
CA PHE A 62 -7.73 0.10 -6.41
C PHE A 62 -6.96 -0.75 -7.43
N VAL A 63 -6.90 -2.05 -7.14
CA VAL A 63 -6.37 -3.05 -8.06
C VAL A 63 -7.33 -3.20 -9.23
N ASN A 64 -6.80 -3.22 -10.45
CA ASN A 64 -7.58 -3.46 -11.64
C ASN A 64 -8.02 -4.93 -11.74
N ASN A 65 -9.21 -5.23 -11.22
CA ASN A 65 -9.78 -6.58 -11.24
C ASN A 65 -10.17 -7.08 -12.63
N SER A 66 -10.16 -6.22 -13.66
CA SER A 66 -10.49 -6.61 -15.04
C SER A 66 -9.30 -7.24 -15.79
N LEU A 67 -8.09 -7.15 -15.25
CA LEU A 67 -6.92 -7.81 -15.82
C LEU A 67 -7.14 -9.32 -15.85
N THR A 68 -6.69 -9.98 -16.92
CA THR A 68 -6.78 -11.43 -17.09
C THR A 68 -5.41 -12.09 -17.03
N ASP A 69 -4.37 -11.39 -17.49
CA ASP A 69 -2.99 -11.84 -17.37
C ASP A 69 -2.52 -11.80 -15.91
N ARG A 70 -1.72 -12.81 -15.52
CA ARG A 70 -1.27 -12.96 -14.13
C ARG A 70 -0.09 -12.06 -13.79
N PHE A 71 0.79 -11.79 -14.74
CA PHE A 71 1.90 -10.86 -14.51
C PHE A 71 1.40 -9.43 -14.44
N GLU A 72 0.48 -9.02 -15.32
CA GLU A 72 -0.15 -7.70 -15.26
C GLU A 72 -0.88 -7.48 -13.91
N LYS A 73 -1.60 -8.50 -13.40
CA LYS A 73 -2.22 -8.44 -12.07
C LYS A 73 -1.20 -8.25 -10.96
N LEU A 74 -0.07 -8.94 -11.05
CA LEU A 74 0.98 -8.85 -10.04
C LEU A 74 1.66 -7.48 -10.09
N GLU A 75 1.92 -6.95 -11.27
CA GLU A 75 2.46 -5.59 -11.47
C GLU A 75 1.51 -4.54 -10.88
N ASP A 76 0.22 -4.61 -11.21
CA ASP A 76 -0.81 -3.72 -10.66
C ASP A 76 -0.91 -3.81 -9.12
N LEU A 77 -0.85 -5.03 -8.57
CA LEU A 77 -0.78 -5.23 -7.12
C LEU A 77 0.46 -4.57 -6.51
N LEU A 78 1.63 -4.74 -7.12
CA LEU A 78 2.90 -4.19 -6.64
C LEU A 78 2.92 -2.66 -6.73
N ASP A 79 2.33 -2.07 -7.77
CA ASP A 79 2.20 -0.62 -7.91
C ASP A 79 1.34 -0.02 -6.80
N VAL A 80 0.19 -0.63 -6.50
CA VAL A 80 -0.67 -0.19 -5.39
C VAL A 80 0.06 -0.34 -4.05
N ILE A 81 0.81 -1.44 -3.85
CA ILE A 81 1.64 -1.63 -2.64
C ILE A 81 2.69 -0.53 -2.53
N ASN A 82 3.43 -0.24 -3.60
CA ASN A 82 4.49 0.76 -3.62
C ASN A 82 3.96 2.16 -3.31
N LYS A 83 2.85 2.56 -3.93
CA LYS A 83 2.18 3.84 -3.64
C LYS A 83 1.81 3.95 -2.16
N ARG A 84 1.16 2.93 -1.60
CA ARG A 84 0.75 2.92 -0.19
C ARG A 84 1.92 2.93 0.78
N ALA A 85 2.98 2.18 0.48
CA ALA A 85 4.20 2.17 1.28
C ALA A 85 4.86 3.57 1.32
N LYS A 86 4.92 4.27 0.19
CA LYS A 86 5.40 5.67 0.12
C LYS A 86 4.54 6.61 0.96
N GLY A 87 3.21 6.46 0.93
CA GLY A 87 2.31 7.25 1.77
C GLY A 87 2.56 7.07 3.25
N ILE A 88 2.70 5.82 3.70
CA ILE A 88 3.02 5.51 5.10
C ILE A 88 4.38 6.12 5.46
N PHE A 89 5.38 6.02 4.59
CA PHE A 89 6.69 6.62 4.83
C PHE A 89 6.61 8.14 5.02
N LEU A 90 5.89 8.85 4.14
CA LEU A 90 5.69 10.30 4.26
C LEU A 90 4.98 10.70 5.56
N LEU A 91 3.97 9.92 5.97
CA LEU A 91 3.30 10.12 7.25
C LEU A 91 4.27 9.93 8.43
N MET A 92 5.11 8.89 8.40
CA MET A 92 6.10 8.64 9.45
C MET A 92 7.17 9.73 9.49
N GLU A 93 7.63 10.23 8.34
CA GLU A 93 8.52 11.39 8.27
C GLU A 93 7.88 12.64 8.89
N TYR A 94 6.61 12.91 8.58
CA TYR A 94 5.87 14.03 9.15
C TYR A 94 5.79 13.92 10.67
N ILE A 95 5.42 12.75 11.20
CA ILE A 95 5.35 12.50 12.64
C ILE A 95 6.73 12.70 13.29
N SER A 96 7.77 12.16 12.68
CA SER A 96 9.14 12.23 13.20
C SER A 96 9.62 13.68 13.32
N LYS A 97 9.39 14.50 12.28
CA LYS A 97 9.79 15.92 12.29
C LYS A 97 9.01 16.71 13.35
N ASN A 98 7.70 16.51 13.43
CA ASN A 98 6.86 17.25 14.39
C ASN A 98 7.05 16.81 15.86
N LYS A 99 7.60 15.61 16.11
CA LYS A 99 7.96 15.17 17.47
C LYS A 99 9.33 15.68 17.94
N GLN A 100 10.21 16.10 17.03
CA GLN A 100 11.49 16.72 17.39
C GLN A 100 11.34 18.20 17.77
N ASP A 101 10.24 18.83 17.36
CA ASP A 101 9.91 20.23 17.65
C ASP A 101 9.12 20.44 18.97
N LYS A 102 8.88 19.37 19.74
CA LYS A 102 8.29 19.40 21.10
C LYS A 102 9.35 19.15 22.15
#